data_AF-A0A235H9W0-F1
#
_entry.id   AF-A0A235H9W0-F1
#
_cell.length_a   1.000
_cell.length_b   1.000
_cell.length_c   1.000
_cell.angle_alpha   90.00
_cell.angle_beta   90.00
_cell.angle_gamma   90.00
#
_symmetry.space_group_name_H-M   'P 1'
#
loop_
_entity.id
_entity.type
_entity.pdbx_description
1 polymer ?
#
loop_
_entity_poly.entity_id
_entity_poly.type
_entity_poly.pdbx_seq_one_letter_code
_entity_poly.pdbx_strand_id
1 'polypeptide(L)'
;MAGRPLDVLALLAGLGLFWFMVFKAGFVRHDLHSMIAWAAAGCGIALYVASLGNNTRAGLLTSFLLGLALLMSLVAPYRYSTDQNYPFGPLLYGQFVAKPKQSLNDIAAFASNPSHWIEQKQEDYNRHLEALRKAEPIPVLQGTVDVLPSIQAAVLASGNEYRPRPIFQEYSTYTPMLIEANRRFLLGDRAPDNLLFSVGSIDNRHPALAEGPLWPDILQRYEPIRLESSMLMMRKRSIPAPSLLADAHTVSAGFSENVALPQDADALFMSVDIDMTLLGKLLKTVFRVPTVDMTVTLAGGEEKKYRLIPGIAKSGFIISPHIENNFAFEALSAGMPELFPNLKVVSIRLDTDNFLPWVKPNIQFQFQPLHVDGLRQPTLAEGVRRELAMYETLRTLASSSSVRAPFVEISEQKLLAHAPTSMFLDVASAQRVDVEFGIRDVAWQANTATDGVCFRISMAAPDGASVKAWERCLRPTTALADRGVQSVSIDAELPAGGRLTFETDCGGNCSWDWAYWQNVAVVP
;
A
#
# COMPACT_ATOMS: atom_id res chain seq x y z
N MET A 1 46.42 29.98 33.31
CA MET A 1 46.04 29.10 32.17
C MET A 1 45.39 27.81 32.70
N ALA A 2 44.18 27.85 33.24
CA ALA A 2 43.54 26.67 33.86
C ALA A 2 42.04 26.48 33.54
N GLY A 3 41.50 27.16 32.51
CA GLY A 3 40.10 26.99 32.04
C GLY A 3 39.95 26.24 30.71
N ARG A 4 41.04 25.99 29.99
CA ARG A 4 41.02 25.50 28.58
C ARG A 4 40.65 24.03 28.34
N PRO A 5 40.87 23.04 29.24
CA PRO A 5 40.65 21.64 28.87
C PRO A 5 39.16 21.29 28.77
N LEU A 6 38.31 21.91 29.60
CA LEU A 6 36.85 21.72 29.56
C LEU A 6 36.23 22.31 28.29
N ASP A 7 36.67 23.51 27.88
CA ASP A 7 36.19 24.15 26.65
C ASP A 7 36.55 23.34 25.40
N VAL A 8 37.76 22.79 25.34
CA VAL A 8 38.21 21.93 24.23
C VAL A 8 37.41 20.62 24.20
N LEU A 9 37.18 19.99 25.36
CA LEU A 9 36.35 18.78 25.44
C LEU A 9 34.90 19.04 25.01
N ALA A 10 34.32 20.17 25.41
CA ALA A 10 32.97 20.57 25.01
C ALA A 10 32.87 20.80 23.49
N LEU A 11 33.86 21.46 22.89
CA LEU A 11 33.93 21.65 21.43
C LEU A 11 34.08 20.32 20.68
N LEU A 12 34.94 19.43 21.15
CA LEU A 12 35.11 18.10 20.55
C LEU A 12 33.84 17.26 20.68
N ALA A 13 33.15 17.32 21.82
CA ALA A 13 31.87 16.64 22.02
C ALA A 13 30.78 17.20 21.10
N GLY A 14 30.68 18.53 20.97
CA GLY A 14 29.73 19.18 20.07
C GLY A 14 29.98 18.83 18.61
N LEU A 15 31.24 18.88 18.16
CA LEU A 15 31.64 18.51 16.81
C LEU A 15 31.41 17.01 16.55
N GLY A 16 31.74 16.17 17.53
CA GLY A 16 31.49 14.73 17.47
C GLY A 16 29.99 14.41 17.34
N LEU A 17 29.15 15.07 18.12
CA LEU A 17 27.69 14.94 18.04
C LEU A 17 27.16 15.39 16.68
N PHE A 18 27.65 16.53 16.16
CA PHE A 18 27.29 17.01 14.83
C PHE A 18 27.61 15.96 13.76
N TRP A 19 28.84 15.45 13.73
CA TRP A 19 29.24 14.44 12.74
C TRP A 19 28.51 13.12 12.93
N PHE A 20 28.19 12.73 14.17
CA PHE A 20 27.36 11.57 14.43
C PHE A 20 25.94 11.75 13.87
N MET A 21 25.33 12.92 14.03
CA MET A 21 24.02 13.24 13.46
C MET A 21 24.04 13.25 11.93
N VAL A 22 25.07 13.85 11.32
CA VAL A 22 25.29 13.83 9.87
C VAL A 22 25.45 12.40 9.35
N PHE A 23 26.23 11.58 10.06
CA PHE A 23 26.40 10.17 9.74
C PHE A 23 25.07 9.42 9.82
N LYS A 24 24.30 9.59 10.91
CA LYS A 24 23.00 8.94 11.08
C LYS A 24 22.02 9.37 9.98
N ALA A 25 21.95 10.66 9.68
CA ALA A 25 21.08 11.22 8.66
C ALA A 25 21.41 10.67 7.26
N GLY A 26 22.71 10.53 6.93
CA GLY A 26 23.12 10.09 5.60
C GLY A 26 23.15 8.57 5.38
N PHE A 27 23.51 7.79 6.40
CA PHE A 27 23.83 6.38 6.18
C PHE A 27 22.83 5.40 6.79
N VAL A 28 21.98 5.79 7.75
CA VAL A 28 20.98 4.86 8.32
C VAL A 28 19.93 4.51 7.28
N ARG A 29 19.39 5.52 6.59
CA ARG A 29 18.59 5.36 5.38
C ARG A 29 19.49 5.65 4.18
N HIS A 30 20.22 4.66 3.72
CA HIS A 30 21.21 4.84 2.66
C HIS A 30 20.54 4.83 1.27
N ASP A 31 20.09 6.01 0.85
CA ASP A 31 19.55 6.33 -0.48
C ASP A 31 20.02 7.76 -0.86
N LEU A 32 19.12 8.59 -1.40
CA LEU A 32 19.34 10.04 -1.55
C LEU A 32 19.82 10.74 -0.28
N HIS A 33 19.47 10.25 0.91
CA HIS A 33 19.88 10.87 2.17
C HIS A 33 21.39 10.85 2.35
N SER A 34 22.13 9.91 1.72
CA SER A 34 23.61 9.89 1.75
C SER A 34 24.24 11.20 1.28
N MET A 35 23.53 11.97 0.45
CA MET A 35 23.93 13.32 0.04
C MET A 35 24.20 14.24 1.24
N ILE A 36 23.45 14.10 2.34
CA ILE A 36 23.64 14.88 3.57
C ILE A 36 25.06 14.67 4.11
N ALA A 37 25.49 13.41 4.23
CA ALA A 37 26.80 13.09 4.79
C ALA A 37 27.96 13.49 3.89
N TRP A 38 27.86 13.18 2.59
CA TRP A 38 28.91 13.50 1.62
C TRP A 38 29.04 15.01 1.39
N ALA A 39 27.94 15.75 1.30
CA ALA A 39 27.97 17.21 1.18
C ALA A 39 28.46 17.88 2.47
N ALA A 40 28.03 17.41 3.64
CA ALA A 40 28.54 17.91 4.92
C ALA A 40 30.04 17.67 5.06
N ALA A 41 30.55 16.50 4.66
CA ALA A 41 31.97 16.20 4.63
C ALA A 41 32.75 17.17 3.73
N GLY A 42 32.25 17.42 2.51
CA GLY A 42 32.83 18.42 1.60
C GLY A 42 32.87 19.83 2.22
N CYS A 43 31.75 20.27 2.81
CA CYS A 43 31.68 21.56 3.50
C CYS A 43 32.63 21.64 4.70
N GLY A 44 32.73 20.58 5.50
CA GLY A 44 33.62 20.51 6.65
C GLY A 44 35.09 20.62 6.26
N ILE A 45 35.49 19.95 5.17
CA ILE A 45 36.85 20.05 4.62
C ILE A 45 37.10 21.48 4.11
N ALA A 46 36.16 22.07 3.39
CA ALA A 46 36.29 23.44 2.87
C ALA A 46 36.42 24.48 4.00
N LEU A 47 35.62 24.35 5.07
CA LEU A 47 35.71 25.21 6.26
C LEU A 47 37.03 25.02 7.01
N TYR A 48 37.52 23.78 7.13
CA TYR A 48 38.83 23.51 7.70
C TYR A 48 39.92 24.19 6.88
N VAL A 49 39.90 24.06 5.55
CA VAL A 49 40.84 24.74 4.67
C VAL A 49 40.77 26.26 4.83
N ALA A 50 39.57 26.84 4.90
CA ALA A 50 39.39 28.28 5.13
C ALA A 50 39.98 28.74 6.47
N SER A 51 39.92 27.88 7.50
CA SER A 51 40.49 28.17 8.83
C SER A 51 42.02 28.19 8.87
N LEU A 52 42.69 27.56 7.89
CA LEU A 52 44.16 27.54 7.81
C LEU A 52 44.75 28.90 7.38
N GLY A 53 43.91 29.84 6.92
CA GLY A 53 44.32 31.17 6.50
C GLY A 53 45.28 31.17 5.30
N ASN A 54 45.98 32.30 5.09
CA ASN A 54 46.85 32.52 3.92
C ASN A 54 48.27 31.94 4.08
N ASN A 55 48.41 30.79 4.74
CA ASN A 55 49.71 30.17 5.00
C ASN A 55 50.30 29.56 3.71
N THR A 56 51.24 30.26 3.09
CA THR A 56 51.81 29.95 1.77
C THR A 56 52.56 28.60 1.71
N ARG A 57 52.96 28.04 2.85
CA ARG A 57 53.60 26.70 2.91
C ARG A 57 52.62 25.54 2.83
N ALA A 58 51.31 25.80 2.87
CA ALA A 58 50.26 24.79 2.80
C ALA A 58 49.62 24.66 1.41
N GLY A 59 50.09 25.39 0.38
CA GLY A 59 49.38 25.49 -0.92
C GLY A 59 49.04 24.14 -1.59
N LEU A 60 49.94 23.16 -1.56
CA LEU A 60 49.66 21.81 -2.09
C LEU A 60 48.63 21.06 -1.25
N LEU A 61 48.68 21.19 0.09
CA LEU A 61 47.70 20.59 0.99
C LEU A 61 46.33 21.25 0.83
N THR A 62 46.28 22.57 0.71
CA THR A 62 45.06 23.34 0.43
C THR A 62 44.42 22.88 -0.88
N SER A 63 45.18 22.81 -1.97
CA SER A 63 44.69 22.32 -3.27
C SER A 63 44.22 20.87 -3.20
N PHE A 64 44.96 20.00 -2.50
CA PHE A 64 44.57 18.61 -2.29
C PHE A 64 43.25 18.50 -1.51
N LEU A 65 43.11 19.23 -0.39
CA LEU A 65 41.91 19.22 0.44
C LEU A 65 40.70 19.82 -0.27
N LEU A 66 40.87 20.88 -1.08
CA LEU A 66 39.80 21.42 -1.92
C LEU A 66 39.39 20.42 -3.02
N GLY A 67 40.36 19.74 -3.63
CA GLY A 67 40.09 18.64 -4.57
C GLY A 67 39.31 17.50 -3.91
N LEU A 68 39.67 17.14 -2.67
CA LEU A 68 38.96 16.15 -1.88
C LEU A 68 37.54 16.62 -1.52
N ALA A 69 37.35 17.88 -1.10
CA ALA A 69 36.04 18.44 -0.80
C ALA A 69 35.10 18.40 -2.01
N LEU A 70 35.63 18.74 -3.19
CA LEU A 70 34.91 18.64 -4.45
C LEU A 70 34.55 17.18 -4.76
N LEU A 71 35.52 16.26 -4.67
CA LEU A 71 35.28 14.83 -4.90
C LEU A 71 34.18 14.29 -4.00
N MET A 72 34.24 14.58 -2.69
CA MET A 72 33.23 14.16 -1.71
C MET A 72 31.84 14.67 -2.08
N SER A 73 31.74 15.92 -2.54
CA SER A 73 30.46 16.52 -2.96
C SER A 73 29.87 15.89 -4.24
N LEU A 74 30.71 15.22 -5.04
CA LEU A 74 30.31 14.54 -6.28
C LEU A 74 29.96 13.06 -6.09
N VAL A 75 30.39 12.42 -4.99
CA VAL A 75 30.14 10.99 -4.72
C VAL A 75 28.65 10.68 -4.68
N ALA A 76 27.86 11.44 -3.93
CA ALA A 76 26.44 11.15 -3.76
C ALA A 76 25.61 11.36 -5.05
N PRO A 77 25.80 12.48 -5.81
CA PRO A 77 25.20 12.60 -7.13
C PRO A 77 25.62 11.49 -8.10
N TYR A 78 26.88 11.06 -8.06
CA TYR A 78 27.35 9.97 -8.92
C TYR A 78 26.67 8.65 -8.57
N ARG A 79 26.62 8.29 -7.29
CA ARG A 79 25.92 7.10 -6.81
C ARG A 79 24.43 7.14 -7.14
N TYR A 80 23.77 8.28 -6.94
CA TYR A 80 22.36 8.41 -7.32
C TYR A 80 22.15 8.21 -8.82
N SER A 81 23.02 8.81 -9.65
CA SER A 81 22.99 8.64 -11.10
C SER A 81 23.15 7.18 -11.52
N THR A 82 24.08 6.43 -10.92
CA THR A 82 24.29 5.01 -11.22
C THR A 82 23.17 4.13 -10.70
N ASP A 83 22.74 4.36 -9.46
CA ASP A 83 21.80 3.47 -8.75
C ASP A 83 20.36 3.66 -9.25
N GLN A 84 19.99 4.86 -9.71
CA GLN A 84 18.65 5.20 -10.21
C GLN A 84 18.60 5.37 -11.74
N ASN A 85 19.71 5.11 -12.44
CA ASN A 85 19.85 5.32 -13.88
C ASN A 85 19.44 6.74 -14.33
N TYR A 86 19.71 7.75 -13.48
CA TYR A 86 19.37 9.15 -13.74
C TYR A 86 20.55 9.88 -14.38
N PRO A 87 20.37 10.73 -15.41
CA PRO A 87 21.48 11.43 -16.05
C PRO A 87 22.29 12.32 -15.08
N PHE A 88 23.59 12.07 -14.99
CA PHE A 88 24.49 12.77 -14.04
C PHE A 88 24.54 14.29 -14.27
N GLY A 89 24.58 14.74 -15.52
CA GLY A 89 24.68 16.17 -15.88
C GLY A 89 23.52 17.02 -15.34
N PRO A 90 22.25 16.70 -15.66
CA PRO A 90 21.07 17.36 -15.09
C PRO A 90 21.03 17.35 -13.56
N LEU A 91 21.48 16.26 -12.93
CA LEU A 91 21.56 16.18 -11.47
C LEU A 91 22.56 17.20 -10.90
N LEU A 92 23.76 17.29 -11.48
CA LEU A 92 24.76 18.29 -11.08
C LEU A 92 24.26 19.71 -11.32
N TYR A 93 23.68 19.98 -12.49
CA TYR A 93 23.10 21.29 -12.79
C TYR A 93 22.01 21.65 -11.77
N GLY A 94 21.11 20.72 -11.46
CA GLY A 94 20.05 20.90 -10.48
C GLY A 94 20.59 21.29 -9.09
N GLN A 95 21.59 20.55 -8.60
CA GLN A 95 22.11 20.70 -7.23
C GLN A 95 23.08 21.89 -7.09
N PHE A 96 23.98 22.10 -8.04
CA PHE A 96 25.05 23.09 -7.93
C PHE A 96 24.75 24.42 -8.63
N VAL A 97 23.76 24.47 -9.53
CA VAL A 97 23.43 25.68 -10.29
C VAL A 97 21.98 26.11 -10.05
N ALA A 98 21.01 25.28 -10.40
CA ALA A 98 19.60 25.65 -10.40
C ALA A 98 19.07 25.97 -8.99
N LYS A 99 19.26 25.07 -8.01
CA LYS A 99 18.80 25.27 -6.63
C LYS A 99 19.47 26.46 -5.93
N PRO A 100 20.81 26.65 -5.97
CA PRO A 100 21.44 27.83 -5.40
C PRO A 100 20.98 29.12 -6.07
N LYS A 101 20.87 29.15 -7.41
CA LYS A 101 20.35 30.30 -8.15
C LYS A 101 18.92 30.63 -7.72
N GLN A 102 18.05 29.63 -7.64
CA GLN A 102 16.67 29.80 -7.18
C GLN A 102 16.65 30.35 -5.74
N SER A 103 17.45 29.79 -4.84
CA SER A 103 17.53 30.25 -3.44
C SER A 103 18.00 31.70 -3.32
N LEU A 104 19.02 32.10 -4.09
CA LEU A 104 19.50 33.48 -4.13
C LEU A 104 18.45 34.43 -4.71
N ASN A 105 17.74 34.00 -5.76
CA ASN A 105 16.63 34.77 -6.32
C ASN A 105 15.49 34.93 -5.32
N ASP A 106 15.13 33.88 -4.58
CA ASP A 106 14.09 33.93 -3.54
C ASP A 106 14.51 34.87 -2.39
N ILE A 107 15.77 34.83 -1.95
CA ILE A 107 16.32 35.75 -0.94
C ILE A 107 16.29 37.19 -1.44
N ALA A 108 16.72 37.44 -2.68
CA ALA A 108 16.72 38.78 -3.27
C ALA A 108 15.29 39.32 -3.47
N ALA A 109 14.36 38.48 -3.93
CA ALA A 109 12.94 38.83 -4.06
C ALA A 109 12.33 39.18 -2.69
N PHE A 110 12.59 38.37 -1.66
CA PHE A 110 12.15 38.66 -0.30
C PHE A 110 12.78 39.96 0.23
N ALA A 111 14.08 40.18 0.07
CA ALA A 111 14.78 41.36 0.57
C ALA A 111 14.35 42.66 -0.12
N SER A 112 13.96 42.59 -1.40
CA SER A 112 13.54 43.75 -2.19
C SER A 112 12.09 44.14 -1.95
N ASN A 113 11.17 43.17 -1.84
CA ASN A 113 9.77 43.43 -1.55
C ASN A 113 9.13 42.22 -0.81
N PRO A 114 9.21 42.19 0.53
CA PRO A 114 8.65 41.08 1.31
C PRO A 114 7.16 40.86 1.07
N SER A 115 6.38 41.94 0.94
CA SER A 115 4.92 41.85 0.75
C SER A 115 4.57 41.18 -0.58
N HIS A 116 5.17 41.63 -1.68
CA HIS A 116 4.96 41.01 -2.99
C HIS A 116 5.46 39.56 -3.03
N TRP A 117 6.58 39.25 -2.36
CA TRP A 117 7.05 37.86 -2.25
C TRP A 117 6.03 36.97 -1.52
N ILE A 118 5.44 37.45 -0.43
CA ILE A 118 4.38 36.74 0.31
C ILE A 118 3.15 36.52 -0.58
N GLU A 119 2.69 37.54 -1.29
CA GLU A 119 1.57 37.44 -2.24
C GLU A 119 1.83 36.39 -3.32
N GLN A 120 3.02 36.43 -3.94
CA GLN A 120 3.42 35.45 -4.96
C GLN A 120 3.45 34.02 -4.40
N LYS A 121 4.01 33.81 -3.20
CA LYS A 121 4.00 32.47 -2.57
C LYS A 121 2.59 32.00 -2.23
N GLN A 122 1.68 32.92 -1.89
CA GLN A 122 0.28 32.60 -1.66
C GLN A 122 -0.44 32.20 -2.96
N GLU A 123 -0.17 32.90 -4.07
CA GLU A 123 -0.69 32.53 -5.40
C GLU A 123 -0.15 31.17 -5.86
N ASP A 124 1.16 30.93 -5.70
CA ASP A 124 1.79 29.64 -5.96
C ASP A 124 1.11 28.54 -5.15
N TYR A 125 0.94 28.75 -3.84
CA TYR A 125 0.25 27.82 -2.96
C TYR A 125 -1.16 27.49 -3.46
N ASN A 126 -1.96 28.51 -3.78
CA ASN A 126 -3.33 28.32 -4.29
C ASN A 126 -3.36 27.54 -5.61
N ARG A 127 -2.43 27.81 -6.55
CA ARG A 127 -2.31 27.05 -7.81
C ARG A 127 -1.96 25.59 -7.56
N HIS A 128 -1.05 25.30 -6.63
CA HIS A 128 -0.70 23.92 -6.29
C HIS A 128 -1.87 23.18 -5.63
N LEU A 129 -2.63 23.84 -4.75
CA LEU A 129 -3.85 23.26 -4.18
C LEU A 129 -4.89 22.92 -5.26
N GLU A 130 -5.09 23.81 -6.25
CA GLU A 130 -6.01 23.54 -7.36
C GLU A 130 -5.54 22.37 -8.23
N ALA A 131 -4.24 22.29 -8.52
CA ALA A 131 -3.65 21.16 -9.23
C ALA A 131 -3.86 19.84 -8.47
N LEU A 132 -3.64 19.84 -7.14
CA LEU A 132 -3.87 18.68 -6.28
C LEU A 132 -5.35 18.26 -6.27
N ARG A 133 -6.29 19.20 -6.15
CA ARG A 133 -7.74 18.89 -6.21
C ARG A 133 -8.14 18.18 -7.51
N LYS A 134 -7.50 18.54 -8.63
CA LYS A 134 -7.76 17.94 -9.94
C LYS A 134 -7.10 16.56 -10.07
N ALA A 135 -5.89 16.40 -9.53
CA ALA A 135 -5.15 15.14 -9.61
C ALA A 135 -5.70 14.07 -8.65
N GLU A 136 -6.10 14.47 -7.44
CA GLU A 136 -6.60 13.59 -6.39
C GLU A 136 -7.93 14.14 -5.85
N PRO A 137 -9.05 13.92 -6.59
CA PRO A 137 -10.35 14.42 -6.18
C PRO A 137 -10.85 13.64 -4.95
N ILE A 138 -10.92 14.34 -3.82
CA ILE A 138 -11.52 13.85 -2.57
C ILE A 138 -12.81 14.65 -2.33
N PRO A 139 -13.97 13.99 -2.17
CA PRO A 139 -15.23 14.66 -1.87
C PRO A 139 -15.17 15.33 -0.49
N VAL A 140 -15.92 16.40 -0.33
CA VAL A 140 -16.12 17.04 0.98
C VAL A 140 -17.05 16.15 1.80
N LEU A 141 -16.56 15.69 2.95
CA LEU A 141 -17.29 14.85 3.90
C LEU A 141 -17.82 15.71 5.05
N GLN A 142 -18.94 15.30 5.62
CA GLN A 142 -19.46 15.94 6.83
C GLN A 142 -18.64 15.51 8.05
N GLY A 143 -18.23 16.49 8.86
CA GLY A 143 -17.41 16.25 10.04
C GLY A 143 -15.92 16.23 9.71
N THR A 144 -15.16 15.61 10.59
CA THR A 144 -13.69 15.63 10.53
C THR A 144 -13.11 14.43 9.81
N VAL A 145 -11.95 14.63 9.18
CA VAL A 145 -11.31 13.63 8.34
C VAL A 145 -9.87 13.39 8.80
N ASP A 146 -9.48 12.12 8.93
CA ASP A 146 -8.08 11.70 8.90
C ASP A 146 -7.84 10.79 7.68
N VAL A 147 -6.58 10.53 7.36
CA VAL A 147 -6.19 9.75 6.18
C VAL A 147 -5.03 8.80 6.46
N LEU A 148 -5.17 7.59 5.93
CA LEU A 148 -4.14 6.57 5.79
C LEU A 148 -4.22 6.10 4.34
N PRO A 149 -3.26 6.43 3.45
CA PRO A 149 -1.84 6.62 3.74
C PRO A 149 -1.42 8.10 3.73
N SER A 150 -0.11 8.38 3.53
CA SER A 150 0.50 9.71 3.56
C SER A 150 0.16 10.61 2.36
N ILE A 151 -1.12 10.98 2.24
CA ILE A 151 -1.67 11.89 1.21
C ILE A 151 -2.30 13.15 1.83
N GLN A 152 -1.76 13.62 2.95
CA GLN A 152 -2.34 14.73 3.73
C GLN A 152 -2.54 16.01 2.89
N ALA A 153 -1.66 16.25 1.91
CA ALA A 153 -1.77 17.37 1.00
C ALA A 153 -3.08 17.35 0.19
N ALA A 154 -3.55 16.17 -0.24
CA ALA A 154 -4.82 16.03 -0.95
C ALA A 154 -6.02 16.32 -0.03
N VAL A 155 -5.97 15.86 1.23
CA VAL A 155 -7.02 16.16 2.22
C VAL A 155 -7.08 17.67 2.51
N LEU A 156 -5.93 18.31 2.75
CA LEU A 156 -5.84 19.76 2.93
C LEU A 156 -6.34 20.51 1.69
N ALA A 157 -6.02 20.02 0.49
CA ALA A 157 -6.49 20.62 -0.76
C ALA A 157 -8.01 20.49 -0.91
N SER A 158 -8.61 19.34 -0.57
CA SER A 158 -10.05 19.09 -0.75
C SER A 158 -10.99 20.02 0.03
N GLY A 159 -10.50 20.71 1.06
CA GLY A 159 -11.31 21.59 1.91
C GLY A 159 -12.04 20.87 3.04
N ASN A 160 -11.74 19.59 3.28
CA ASN A 160 -12.21 18.84 4.44
C ASN A 160 -11.61 19.40 5.76
N GLU A 161 -12.33 19.24 6.88
CA GLU A 161 -11.79 19.55 8.22
C GLU A 161 -10.79 18.48 8.62
N TYR A 162 -9.51 18.71 8.30
CA TYR A 162 -8.45 17.75 8.57
C TYR A 162 -8.14 17.65 10.06
N ARG A 163 -8.31 16.45 10.63
CA ARG A 163 -8.05 16.14 12.04
C ARG A 163 -7.09 14.95 12.14
N PRO A 164 -5.78 15.19 11.97
CA PRO A 164 -4.77 14.14 12.01
C PRO A 164 -4.62 13.52 13.38
N ARG A 165 -4.34 12.21 13.38
CA ARG A 165 -3.65 11.54 14.48
C ARG A 165 -2.25 12.12 14.77
N PRO A 166 -1.70 11.91 15.99
CA PRO A 166 -0.42 12.49 16.39
C PRO A 166 0.76 12.20 15.46
N ILE A 167 0.87 10.95 14.97
CA ILE A 167 1.84 10.58 13.93
C ILE A 167 1.06 10.44 12.63
N PHE A 168 0.87 11.56 11.94
CA PHE A 168 0.05 11.66 10.74
C PHE A 168 0.65 10.92 9.53
N GLN A 169 1.97 10.74 9.47
CA GLN A 169 2.64 9.96 8.43
C GLN A 169 2.91 8.52 8.90
N GLU A 170 2.10 7.57 8.44
CA GLU A 170 2.11 6.16 8.83
C GLU A 170 3.46 5.46 8.68
N TYR A 171 4.25 5.83 7.67
CA TYR A 171 5.57 5.22 7.49
C TYR A 171 6.54 5.55 8.62
N SER A 172 6.25 6.58 9.43
CA SER A 172 7.03 7.00 10.60
C SER A 172 6.56 6.36 11.92
N THR A 173 5.42 5.66 11.94
CA THR A 173 4.85 5.04 13.15
C THR A 173 5.42 3.64 13.44
N TYR A 174 6.74 3.53 13.58
CA TYR A 174 7.42 2.23 13.63
C TYR A 174 7.88 1.76 15.02
N THR A 175 7.50 2.47 16.10
CA THR A 175 7.80 2.06 17.48
C THR A 175 6.52 1.87 18.28
N PRO A 176 6.48 0.94 19.26
CA PRO A 176 5.28 0.69 20.07
C PRO A 176 4.71 1.95 20.73
N MET A 177 5.57 2.87 21.19
CA MET A 177 5.14 4.13 21.80
C MET A 177 4.40 5.05 20.81
N LEU A 178 4.89 5.14 19.56
CA LEU A 178 4.25 5.96 18.52
C LEU A 178 2.93 5.34 18.06
N ILE A 179 2.91 4.01 17.92
CA ILE A 179 1.70 3.24 17.61
C ILE A 179 0.63 3.47 18.68
N GLU A 180 1.01 3.38 19.96
CA GLU A 180 0.09 3.60 21.07
C GLU A 180 -0.38 5.05 21.18
N ALA A 181 0.42 6.04 20.77
CA ALA A 181 -0.03 7.42 20.67
C ALA A 181 -1.15 7.60 19.63
N ASN A 182 -1.03 6.95 18.47
CA ASN A 182 -2.09 6.93 17.46
C ASN A 182 -3.32 6.14 17.92
N ARG A 183 -3.12 4.97 18.57
CA ARG A 183 -4.23 4.18 19.15
C ARG A 183 -5.05 4.99 20.13
N ARG A 184 -4.41 5.63 21.12
CA ARG A 184 -5.11 6.47 22.11
C ARG A 184 -5.90 7.61 21.47
N PHE A 185 -5.39 8.19 20.39
CA PHE A 185 -6.12 9.20 19.64
C PHE A 185 -7.35 8.62 18.94
N LEU A 186 -7.22 7.47 18.27
CA LEU A 186 -8.32 6.79 17.56
C LEU A 186 -9.43 6.30 18.52
N LEU A 187 -9.06 5.93 19.75
CA LEU A 187 -9.99 5.48 20.77
C LEU A 187 -10.65 6.62 21.56
N GLY A 188 -10.10 7.84 21.49
CA GLY A 188 -10.55 9.00 22.25
C GLY A 188 -11.65 9.82 21.58
N ASP A 189 -12.14 10.84 22.29
CA ASP A 189 -13.26 11.68 21.86
C ASP A 189 -12.97 12.52 20.61
N ARG A 190 -11.68 12.80 20.35
CA ARG A 190 -11.22 13.55 19.18
C ARG A 190 -10.96 12.69 17.94
N ALA A 191 -11.25 11.39 17.99
CA ALA A 191 -11.14 10.52 16.82
C ALA A 191 -12.00 11.06 15.66
N PRO A 192 -11.48 11.07 14.43
CA PRO A 192 -12.13 11.68 13.28
C PRO A 192 -13.49 11.03 12.97
N ASP A 193 -14.39 11.78 12.36
CA ASP A 193 -15.71 11.25 11.97
C ASP A 193 -15.61 10.36 10.72
N ASN A 194 -14.62 10.64 9.86
CA ASN A 194 -14.33 9.89 8.65
C ASN A 194 -12.85 9.53 8.57
N LEU A 195 -12.56 8.35 8.04
CA LEU A 195 -11.23 7.88 7.73
C LEU A 195 -11.16 7.58 6.24
N LEU A 196 -10.28 8.27 5.53
CA LEU A 196 -9.90 7.89 4.16
C LEU A 196 -8.81 6.84 4.28
N PHE A 197 -9.10 5.61 3.87
CA PHE A 197 -8.23 4.46 4.08
C PHE A 197 -7.78 3.84 2.75
N SER A 198 -6.51 3.47 2.63
CA SER A 198 -6.03 2.58 1.59
C SER A 198 -5.04 1.59 2.17
N VAL A 199 -5.18 0.34 1.76
CA VAL A 199 -4.21 -0.72 2.02
C VAL A 199 -2.93 -0.43 1.26
N GLY A 200 -1.79 -0.67 1.91
CA GLY A 200 -0.49 -0.56 1.28
C GLY A 200 0.59 -0.15 2.26
N SER A 201 1.83 -0.32 1.82
CA SER A 201 3.00 0.16 2.54
C SER A 201 4.15 0.45 1.58
N ILE A 202 5.14 1.19 2.05
CA ILE A 202 6.39 1.46 1.33
C ILE A 202 7.46 0.38 1.59
N ASP A 203 8.58 0.46 0.87
CA ASP A 203 9.78 -0.37 1.05
C ASP A 203 9.53 -1.89 1.00
N ASN A 204 8.56 -2.33 0.18
CA ASN A 204 8.13 -3.73 0.07
C ASN A 204 7.75 -4.37 1.42
N ARG A 205 7.20 -3.59 2.36
CA ARG A 205 6.66 -4.15 3.61
C ARG A 205 5.33 -4.84 3.33
N HIS A 206 4.95 -5.75 4.23
CA HIS A 206 3.64 -6.41 4.14
C HIS A 206 2.52 -5.35 4.09
N PRO A 207 1.52 -5.45 3.20
CA PRO A 207 0.56 -4.36 2.98
C PRO A 207 -0.26 -4.00 4.23
N ALA A 208 -0.56 -4.99 5.07
CA ALA A 208 -1.23 -4.78 6.36
C ALA A 208 -0.33 -4.28 7.50
N LEU A 209 0.96 -4.01 7.25
CA LEU A 209 1.90 -3.59 8.30
C LEU A 209 1.77 -2.10 8.61
N ALA A 210 1.47 -1.25 7.63
CA ALA A 210 1.27 0.18 7.86
C ALA A 210 0.06 0.39 8.75
N GLU A 211 0.29 0.85 9.98
CA GLU A 211 -0.74 0.98 11.03
C GLU A 211 -1.48 -0.33 11.34
N GLY A 212 -0.91 -1.48 10.97
CA GLY A 212 -1.47 -2.81 11.25
C GLY A 212 -1.96 -3.02 12.68
N PRO A 213 -1.26 -2.53 13.72
CA PRO A 213 -1.74 -2.65 15.10
C PRO A 213 -3.07 -1.95 15.36
N LEU A 214 -3.42 -0.95 14.57
CA LEU A 214 -4.66 -0.17 14.71
C LEU A 214 -5.81 -0.79 13.90
N TRP A 215 -5.56 -1.75 13.02
CA TRP A 215 -6.61 -2.29 12.15
C TRP A 215 -7.77 -2.91 12.93
N PRO A 216 -7.58 -3.69 14.02
CA PRO A 216 -8.70 -4.15 14.84
C PRO A 216 -9.53 -3.00 15.42
N ASP A 217 -8.89 -1.92 15.86
CA ASP A 217 -9.58 -0.73 16.39
C ASP A 217 -10.34 0.02 15.28
N ILE A 218 -9.76 0.12 14.08
CA ILE A 218 -10.38 0.72 12.89
C ILE A 218 -11.61 -0.09 12.48
N LEU A 219 -11.48 -1.40 12.33
CA LEU A 219 -12.57 -2.32 11.96
C LEU A 219 -13.73 -2.22 12.97
N GLN A 220 -13.41 -2.12 14.26
CA GLN A 220 -14.40 -1.96 15.32
C GLN A 220 -15.15 -0.63 15.23
N ARG A 221 -14.45 0.47 14.95
CA ARG A 221 -14.98 1.83 15.09
C ARG A 221 -15.43 2.48 13.79
N TYR A 222 -15.01 1.99 12.63
CA TYR A 222 -15.28 2.60 11.32
C TYR A 222 -15.83 1.57 10.33
N GLU A 223 -16.91 1.92 9.65
CA GLU A 223 -17.54 1.11 8.62
C GLU A 223 -17.24 1.66 7.23
N PRO A 224 -17.07 0.80 6.21
CA PRO A 224 -16.92 1.25 4.83
C PRO A 224 -18.23 1.85 4.31
N ILE A 225 -18.12 2.94 3.55
CA ILE A 225 -19.24 3.56 2.85
C ILE A 225 -19.17 3.27 1.35
N ARG A 226 -17.98 3.44 0.76
CA ARG A 226 -17.69 3.20 -0.65
C ARG A 226 -16.19 3.30 -0.93
N LEU A 227 -15.76 2.65 -1.99
CA LEU A 227 -14.46 2.87 -2.62
C LEU A 227 -14.57 4.00 -3.65
N GLU A 228 -13.78 5.07 -3.51
CA GLU A 228 -13.77 6.21 -4.44
C GLU A 228 -12.36 6.80 -4.57
N SER A 229 -11.95 7.18 -5.79
CA SER A 229 -10.61 7.75 -6.07
C SER A 229 -9.46 6.93 -5.46
N SER A 230 -9.50 5.60 -5.61
CA SER A 230 -8.55 4.63 -5.01
C SER A 230 -8.48 4.59 -3.49
N MET A 231 -9.41 5.24 -2.78
CA MET A 231 -9.47 5.28 -1.32
C MET A 231 -10.79 4.69 -0.83
N LEU A 232 -10.72 3.83 0.18
CA LEU A 232 -11.90 3.37 0.91
C LEU A 232 -12.34 4.48 1.87
N MET A 233 -13.55 5.01 1.65
CA MET A 233 -14.15 5.97 2.55
C MET A 233 -14.82 5.24 3.69
N MET A 234 -14.35 5.48 4.90
CA MET A 234 -14.92 4.89 6.10
C MET A 234 -15.50 5.96 7.02
N ARG A 235 -16.60 5.64 7.68
CA ARG A 235 -17.25 6.52 8.65
C ARG A 235 -17.29 5.87 10.01
N LYS A 236 -17.11 6.69 11.04
CA LYS A 236 -17.20 6.27 12.43
C LYS A 236 -18.60 5.73 12.73
N ARG A 237 -18.66 4.54 13.32
CA ARG A 237 -19.91 3.94 13.82
C ARG A 237 -20.43 4.75 15.00
N SER A 238 -21.75 4.87 15.08
CA SER A 238 -22.42 5.41 16.27
C SER A 238 -22.23 4.50 17.48
N ILE A 239 -22.19 3.18 17.26
CA ILE A 239 -21.90 2.15 18.26
C ILE A 239 -20.76 1.29 17.72
N PRO A 240 -19.59 1.26 18.38
CA PRO A 240 -18.49 0.39 17.99
C PRO A 240 -18.92 -1.09 17.98
N ALA A 241 -18.35 -1.88 17.07
CA ALA A 241 -18.54 -3.32 17.07
C ALA A 241 -17.95 -3.96 18.36
N PRO A 242 -18.26 -5.24 18.66
CA PRO A 242 -17.62 -5.96 19.75
C PRO A 242 -16.09 -6.06 19.59
N SER A 243 -15.39 -6.49 20.65
CA SER A 243 -13.96 -6.79 20.56
C SER A 243 -13.71 -7.89 19.52
N LEU A 244 -12.79 -7.64 18.60
CA LEU A 244 -12.50 -8.57 17.51
C LEU A 244 -11.42 -9.59 17.87
N LEU A 245 -10.46 -9.25 18.74
CA LEU A 245 -9.35 -10.14 19.05
C LEU A 245 -9.73 -11.19 20.08
N ALA A 246 -9.51 -12.45 19.74
CA ALA A 246 -9.63 -13.59 20.63
C ALA A 246 -8.35 -13.85 21.44
N ASP A 247 -8.36 -14.93 22.22
CA ASP A 247 -7.19 -15.40 22.96
C ASP A 247 -6.03 -15.75 22.02
N ALA A 248 -4.81 -15.48 22.51
CA ALA A 248 -3.60 -15.68 21.73
C ALA A 248 -3.04 -17.10 21.85
N HIS A 249 -2.70 -17.68 20.71
CA HIS A 249 -1.90 -18.89 20.61
C HIS A 249 -0.43 -18.50 20.38
N THR A 250 0.47 -18.96 21.25
CA THR A 250 1.90 -18.65 21.14
C THR A 250 2.69 -19.80 20.53
N VAL A 251 3.56 -19.48 19.58
CA VAL A 251 4.49 -20.42 18.93
C VAL A 251 5.90 -19.85 19.02
N SER A 252 6.87 -20.73 19.21
CA SER A 252 8.29 -20.39 19.38
C SER A 252 9.06 -20.97 18.19
N ALA A 253 9.80 -20.14 17.45
CA ALA A 253 10.61 -20.62 16.31
C ALA A 253 11.84 -19.73 16.08
N GLY A 254 12.82 -20.25 15.35
CA GLY A 254 14.01 -19.53 14.92
C GLY A 254 13.85 -18.80 13.57
N PHE A 255 14.90 -18.07 13.17
CA PHE A 255 15.01 -17.61 11.78
C PHE A 255 15.19 -18.82 10.84
N SER A 256 14.71 -18.66 9.61
CA SER A 256 14.70 -19.66 8.54
C SER A 256 13.90 -20.94 8.84
N GLU A 257 13.11 -20.95 9.91
CA GLU A 257 12.14 -22.00 10.23
C GLU A 257 10.74 -21.60 9.74
N ASN A 258 10.01 -22.56 9.16
CA ASN A 258 8.61 -22.37 8.78
C ASN A 258 7.70 -22.50 10.00
N VAL A 259 6.85 -21.51 10.21
CA VAL A 259 5.83 -21.48 11.27
C VAL A 259 4.46 -21.65 10.63
N ALA A 260 3.79 -22.76 10.94
CA ALA A 260 2.42 -22.99 10.48
C ALA A 260 1.43 -22.09 11.24
N LEU A 261 0.45 -21.55 10.53
CA LEU A 261 -0.60 -20.73 11.10
C LEU A 261 -1.82 -21.59 11.49
N PRO A 262 -2.60 -21.22 12.52
CA PRO A 262 -3.91 -21.82 12.77
C PRO A 262 -4.82 -21.73 11.54
N GLN A 263 -5.53 -22.80 11.20
CA GLN A 263 -6.35 -22.87 9.97
C GLN A 263 -7.86 -22.82 10.24
N ASP A 264 -8.25 -22.92 11.51
CA ASP A 264 -9.61 -22.89 12.02
C ASP A 264 -10.23 -21.48 12.06
N ALA A 265 -9.39 -20.44 11.99
CA ALA A 265 -9.84 -19.06 11.88
C ALA A 265 -9.86 -18.56 10.44
N ASP A 266 -10.83 -17.71 10.09
CA ASP A 266 -10.89 -17.06 8.78
C ASP A 266 -10.02 -15.80 8.67
N ALA A 267 -9.71 -15.18 9.81
CA ALA A 267 -8.77 -14.07 9.91
C ALA A 267 -7.89 -14.20 11.16
N LEU A 268 -6.62 -13.83 11.03
CA LEU A 268 -5.61 -13.91 12.08
C LEU A 268 -4.84 -12.59 12.21
N PHE A 269 -4.75 -12.12 13.44
CA PHE A 269 -3.85 -11.06 13.88
C PHE A 269 -2.60 -11.72 14.44
N MET A 270 -1.42 -11.29 13.98
CA MET A 270 -0.15 -11.83 14.43
C MET A 270 0.68 -10.74 15.08
N SER A 271 1.27 -11.04 16.23
CA SER A 271 2.40 -10.29 16.79
C SER A 271 3.68 -11.14 16.78
N VAL A 272 4.82 -10.49 16.61
CA VAL A 272 6.14 -11.15 16.58
C VAL A 272 7.10 -10.41 17.49
N ASP A 273 7.62 -11.09 18.51
CA ASP A 273 8.63 -10.53 19.40
C ASP A 273 10.04 -10.98 18.99
N ILE A 274 10.79 -10.05 18.42
CA ILE A 274 12.18 -10.22 17.97
C ILE A 274 13.10 -9.49 18.95
N ASP A 275 13.64 -10.24 19.90
CA ASP A 275 14.44 -9.70 20.99
C ASP A 275 15.89 -9.43 20.56
N MET A 276 16.31 -8.17 20.56
CA MET A 276 17.71 -7.80 20.28
C MET A 276 18.63 -8.17 21.45
N THR A 277 19.83 -8.66 21.12
CA THR A 277 20.93 -8.81 22.09
C THR A 277 21.46 -7.44 22.54
N LEU A 278 22.30 -7.38 23.57
CA LEU A 278 22.97 -6.13 23.97
C LEU A 278 23.81 -5.55 22.82
N LEU A 279 24.48 -6.43 22.06
CA LEU A 279 25.21 -6.04 20.85
C LEU A 279 24.26 -5.46 19.80
N GLY A 280 23.11 -6.11 19.55
CA GLY A 280 22.10 -5.59 18.62
C GLY A 280 21.57 -4.21 19.00
N LYS A 281 21.34 -3.96 20.29
CA LYS A 281 20.93 -2.64 20.80
C LYS A 281 22.00 -1.57 20.58
N LEU A 282 23.27 -1.90 20.80
CA LEU A 282 24.39 -0.99 20.51
C LEU A 282 24.51 -0.70 19.01
N LEU A 283 24.44 -1.72 18.15
CA LEU A 283 24.47 -1.58 16.70
C LEU A 283 23.33 -0.71 16.17
N LYS A 284 22.10 -0.91 16.66
CA LYS A 284 20.94 -0.07 16.33
C LYS A 284 21.17 1.39 16.70
N THR A 285 21.81 1.64 17.85
CA THR A 285 22.09 3.00 18.33
C THR A 285 23.13 3.68 17.45
N VAL A 286 24.26 3.01 17.20
CA VAL A 286 25.38 3.57 16.43
C VAL A 286 25.05 3.70 14.94
N PHE A 287 24.44 2.68 14.34
CA PHE A 287 24.21 2.65 12.89
C PHE A 287 22.82 2.08 12.55
N ARG A 288 22.75 0.84 12.05
CA ARG A 288 21.54 0.10 11.68
C ARG A 288 21.72 -1.39 11.96
N VAL A 289 20.60 -2.07 12.18
CA VAL A 289 20.55 -3.54 12.25
C VAL A 289 20.19 -4.11 10.88
N PRO A 290 20.52 -5.39 10.60
CA PRO A 290 20.01 -6.11 9.44
C PRO A 290 18.49 -6.00 9.28
N THR A 291 18.03 -6.09 8.04
CA THR A 291 16.61 -6.17 7.74
C THR A 291 16.09 -7.56 8.09
N VAL A 292 14.86 -7.61 8.60
CA VAL A 292 14.12 -8.86 8.74
C VAL A 292 13.18 -8.93 7.55
N ASP A 293 13.25 -10.03 6.82
CA ASP A 293 12.31 -10.37 5.77
C ASP A 293 11.34 -11.43 6.29
N MET A 294 10.11 -11.41 5.79
CA MET A 294 9.06 -12.37 6.06
C MET A 294 8.59 -12.95 4.72
N THR A 295 8.67 -14.26 4.57
CA THR A 295 8.04 -14.99 3.48
C THR A 295 6.70 -15.50 3.99
N VAL A 296 5.61 -15.21 3.28
CA VAL A 296 4.27 -15.76 3.54
C VAL A 296 3.94 -16.77 2.46
N THR A 297 3.42 -17.92 2.85
CA THR A 297 2.96 -18.98 1.93
C THR A 297 1.44 -18.99 1.99
N LEU A 298 0.79 -18.77 0.85
CA LEU A 298 -0.68 -18.78 0.71
C LEU A 298 -1.21 -20.22 0.58
N ALA A 299 -2.51 -20.40 0.79
CA ALA A 299 -3.19 -21.69 0.63
C ALA A 299 -3.02 -22.30 -0.77
N GLY A 300 -2.87 -21.47 -1.81
CA GLY A 300 -2.56 -21.91 -3.17
C GLY A 300 -1.10 -22.31 -3.42
N GLY A 301 -0.22 -22.19 -2.42
CA GLY A 301 1.23 -22.46 -2.53
C GLY A 301 2.08 -21.30 -3.02
N GLU A 302 1.47 -20.16 -3.37
CA GLU A 302 2.20 -18.94 -3.73
C GLU A 302 2.99 -18.42 -2.53
N GLU A 303 4.27 -18.09 -2.73
CA GLU A 303 5.10 -17.41 -1.74
C GLU A 303 5.26 -15.93 -2.07
N LYS A 304 4.98 -15.06 -1.09
CA LYS A 304 5.23 -13.62 -1.19
C LYS A 304 6.24 -13.19 -0.13
N LYS A 305 7.23 -12.38 -0.54
CA LYS A 305 8.32 -11.93 0.35
C LYS A 305 8.18 -10.44 0.67
N TYR A 306 8.19 -10.13 1.96
CA TYR A 306 8.02 -8.78 2.50
C TYR A 306 9.13 -8.40 3.46
N ARG A 307 9.42 -7.11 3.55
CA ARG A 307 10.22 -6.55 4.63
C ARG A 307 9.36 -6.43 5.90
N LEU A 308 9.86 -6.94 7.02
CA LEU A 308 9.22 -6.80 8.33
C LEU A 308 9.91 -5.70 9.15
N ILE A 309 9.11 -4.92 9.87
CA ILE A 309 9.61 -3.91 10.82
C ILE A 309 9.37 -4.44 12.24
N PRO A 310 10.41 -4.90 12.97
CA PRO A 310 10.22 -5.56 14.26
C PRO A 310 9.41 -4.76 15.29
N GLY A 311 9.58 -3.43 15.31
CA GLY A 311 8.84 -2.56 16.24
C GLY A 311 7.33 -2.52 15.97
N ILE A 312 6.92 -2.65 14.69
CA ILE A 312 5.51 -2.74 14.30
C ILE A 312 5.01 -4.16 14.52
N ALA A 313 5.77 -5.17 14.06
CA ALA A 313 5.40 -6.58 14.19
C ALA A 313 5.18 -6.99 15.65
N LYS A 314 5.94 -6.42 16.60
CA LYS A 314 5.73 -6.62 18.03
C LYS A 314 4.36 -6.12 18.53
N SER A 315 3.82 -5.09 17.90
CA SER A 315 2.49 -4.53 18.22
C SER A 315 1.36 -5.19 17.40
N GLY A 316 1.73 -6.00 16.42
CA GLY A 316 0.89 -6.89 15.64
C GLY A 316 0.26 -6.29 14.38
N PHE A 317 -0.25 -7.15 13.50
CA PHE A 317 -0.94 -6.80 12.26
C PHE A 317 -1.74 -8.00 11.76
N ILE A 318 -2.66 -7.78 10.82
CA ILE A 318 -3.42 -8.89 10.20
C ILE A 318 -2.49 -9.65 9.23
N ILE A 319 -2.24 -10.92 9.52
CA ILE A 319 -1.40 -11.80 8.69
C ILE A 319 -2.23 -12.66 7.73
N SER A 320 -3.47 -13.00 8.11
CA SER A 320 -4.38 -13.81 7.31
C SER A 320 -5.79 -13.23 7.38
N PRO A 321 -6.55 -13.14 6.27
CA PRO A 321 -6.08 -13.35 4.90
C PRO A 321 -5.01 -12.31 4.51
N HIS A 322 -4.26 -12.59 3.44
CA HIS A 322 -3.26 -11.69 2.89
C HIS A 322 -3.90 -10.49 2.18
N ILE A 323 -4.27 -9.47 2.95
CA ILE A 323 -4.98 -8.27 2.47
C ILE A 323 -4.01 -7.32 1.78
N GLU A 324 -4.08 -7.25 0.45
CA GLU A 324 -3.18 -6.43 -0.38
C GLU A 324 -3.86 -5.28 -1.14
N ASN A 325 -5.19 -5.18 -1.06
CA ASN A 325 -5.97 -4.14 -1.74
C ASN A 325 -7.17 -3.70 -0.88
N ASN A 326 -7.77 -2.57 -1.27
CA ASN A 326 -8.86 -1.94 -0.53
C ASN A 326 -10.12 -2.81 -0.50
N PHE A 327 -10.38 -3.58 -1.54
CA PHE A 327 -11.57 -4.43 -1.62
C PHE A 327 -11.50 -5.60 -0.63
N ALA A 328 -10.34 -6.26 -0.50
CA ALA A 328 -10.13 -7.30 0.51
C ALA A 328 -10.28 -6.74 1.94
N PHE A 329 -9.83 -5.50 2.18
CA PHE A 329 -10.04 -4.83 3.46
C PHE A 329 -11.51 -4.43 3.68
N GLU A 330 -12.21 -3.99 2.64
CA GLU A 330 -13.65 -3.68 2.69
C GLU A 330 -14.46 -4.93 3.08
N ALA A 331 -14.19 -6.07 2.44
CA ALA A 331 -14.82 -7.33 2.77
C ALA A 331 -14.52 -7.78 4.21
N LEU A 332 -13.26 -7.64 4.67
CA LEU A 332 -12.94 -7.89 6.08
C LEU A 332 -13.73 -6.95 7.00
N SER A 333 -13.84 -5.67 6.65
CA SER A 333 -14.60 -4.66 7.41
C SER A 333 -16.11 -4.92 7.44
N ALA A 334 -16.63 -5.64 6.45
CA ALA A 334 -18.00 -6.13 6.38
C ALA A 334 -18.19 -7.50 7.05
N GLY A 335 -17.13 -8.09 7.60
CA GLY A 335 -17.17 -9.38 8.28
C GLY A 335 -17.19 -10.60 7.35
N MET A 336 -16.69 -10.46 6.11
CA MET A 336 -16.72 -11.47 5.05
C MET A 336 -15.32 -11.91 4.56
N PRO A 337 -14.36 -12.27 5.45
CA PRO A 337 -13.02 -12.73 5.02
C PRO A 337 -13.05 -14.02 4.18
N GLU A 338 -14.08 -14.84 4.32
CA GLU A 338 -14.28 -16.10 3.58
C GLU A 338 -14.48 -15.91 2.06
N LEU A 339 -14.68 -14.67 1.60
CA LEU A 339 -14.68 -14.33 0.18
C LEU A 339 -13.30 -14.52 -0.47
N PHE A 340 -12.22 -14.61 0.32
CA PHE A 340 -10.84 -14.74 -0.15
C PHE A 340 -10.11 -15.97 0.39
N PRO A 341 -10.62 -17.20 0.15
CA PRO A 341 -10.02 -18.42 0.70
C PRO A 341 -8.60 -18.66 0.19
N ASN A 342 -8.31 -18.27 -1.05
CA ASN A 342 -6.97 -18.40 -1.66
C ASN A 342 -5.93 -17.45 -1.02
N LEU A 343 -6.39 -16.40 -0.33
CA LEU A 343 -5.53 -15.45 0.38
C LEU A 343 -5.23 -15.89 1.81
N LYS A 344 -5.78 -17.02 2.30
CA LYS A 344 -5.39 -17.56 3.61
C LYS A 344 -3.89 -17.86 3.61
N VAL A 345 -3.19 -17.41 4.66
CA VAL A 345 -1.78 -17.72 4.88
C VAL A 345 -1.68 -19.02 5.68
N VAL A 346 -0.95 -19.99 5.15
CA VAL A 346 -0.77 -21.32 5.76
C VAL A 346 0.53 -21.43 6.54
N SER A 347 1.56 -20.71 6.12
CA SER A 347 2.89 -20.73 6.74
C SER A 347 3.58 -19.39 6.57
N ILE A 348 4.45 -19.06 7.52
CA ILE A 348 5.38 -17.94 7.42
C ILE A 348 6.81 -18.38 7.73
N ARG A 349 7.81 -17.65 7.21
CA ARG A 349 9.21 -17.79 7.57
C ARG A 349 9.85 -16.42 7.72
N LEU A 350 10.61 -16.23 8.79
CA LEU A 350 11.42 -15.01 8.97
C LEU A 350 12.86 -15.29 8.61
N ASP A 351 13.46 -14.38 7.84
CA ASP A 351 14.86 -14.46 7.40
C ASP A 351 15.58 -13.14 7.73
N THR A 352 16.87 -13.21 8.04
CA THR A 352 17.72 -12.04 8.28
C THR A 352 19.17 -12.35 7.97
N ASP A 353 19.94 -11.32 7.59
CA ASP A 353 21.39 -11.45 7.57
C ASP A 353 21.91 -11.61 9.01
N ASN A 354 22.64 -12.71 9.26
CA ASN A 354 23.11 -13.08 10.59
C ASN A 354 24.64 -13.03 10.72
N PHE A 355 25.27 -12.03 10.10
CA PHE A 355 26.73 -11.88 10.15
C PHE A 355 27.27 -11.59 11.57
N LEU A 356 26.41 -11.11 12.48
CA LEU A 356 26.67 -10.93 13.91
C LEU A 356 25.42 -11.34 14.72
N PRO A 357 25.56 -11.85 15.95
CA PRO A 357 24.44 -12.28 16.80
C PRO A 357 23.69 -11.06 17.40
N TRP A 358 22.94 -10.35 16.57
CA TRP A 358 22.22 -9.13 16.94
C TRP A 358 20.81 -9.39 17.52
N VAL A 359 20.26 -10.59 17.32
CA VAL A 359 18.98 -11.09 17.89
C VAL A 359 19.22 -12.33 18.74
N LYS A 360 18.39 -12.56 19.74
CA LYS A 360 18.26 -13.87 20.40
C LYS A 360 17.74 -14.92 19.40
N PRO A 361 18.12 -16.19 19.54
CA PRO A 361 17.74 -17.23 18.58
C PRO A 361 16.25 -17.58 18.60
N ASN A 362 15.56 -17.35 19.72
CA ASN A 362 14.17 -17.74 19.89
C ASN A 362 13.23 -16.55 19.64
N ILE A 363 12.40 -16.64 18.60
CA ILE A 363 11.39 -15.65 18.22
C ILE A 363 10.03 -16.14 18.71
N GLN A 364 9.28 -15.26 19.38
CA GLN A 364 7.92 -15.56 19.82
C GLN A 364 6.91 -15.02 18.82
N PHE A 365 6.05 -15.90 18.31
CA PHE A 365 4.92 -15.57 17.45
C PHE A 365 3.65 -15.73 18.28
N GLN A 366 2.75 -14.75 18.22
CA GLN A 366 1.42 -14.86 18.81
C GLN A 366 0.39 -14.70 17.71
N PHE A 367 -0.56 -15.63 17.64
CA PHE A 367 -1.67 -15.61 16.70
C PHE A 367 -2.98 -15.46 17.46
N GLN A 368 -3.75 -14.44 17.12
CA GLN A 368 -5.07 -14.17 17.67
C GLN A 368 -6.10 -14.26 16.54
N PRO A 369 -7.06 -15.18 16.62
CA PRO A 369 -8.24 -15.16 15.75
C PRO A 369 -8.97 -13.81 15.82
N LEU A 370 -9.43 -13.31 14.67
CA LEU A 370 -10.39 -12.20 14.63
C LEU A 370 -11.81 -12.73 14.54
N HIS A 371 -12.65 -12.41 15.54
CA HIS A 371 -14.09 -12.63 15.53
C HIS A 371 -14.78 -11.55 14.69
N VAL A 372 -14.81 -11.77 13.38
CA VAL A 372 -15.35 -10.83 12.39
C VAL A 372 -16.88 -10.84 12.28
N ASP A 373 -17.56 -11.81 12.89
CA ASP A 373 -19.03 -11.93 12.80
C ASP A 373 -19.76 -10.69 13.32
N GLY A 374 -19.21 -10.03 14.35
CA GLY A 374 -19.73 -8.78 14.90
C GLY A 374 -19.64 -7.58 13.95
N LEU A 375 -18.90 -7.70 12.84
CA LEU A 375 -18.80 -6.70 11.78
C LEU A 375 -19.92 -6.82 10.74
N ARG A 376 -20.60 -7.97 10.64
CA ARG A 376 -21.73 -8.18 9.73
C ARG A 376 -22.94 -7.42 10.23
N GLN A 377 -23.07 -6.17 9.81
CA GLN A 377 -24.17 -5.30 10.24
C GLN A 377 -25.20 -5.12 9.11
N PRO A 378 -26.51 -5.12 9.43
CA PRO A 378 -27.55 -4.82 8.44
C PRO A 378 -27.48 -3.37 7.93
N THR A 379 -26.75 -2.49 8.63
CA THR A 379 -26.58 -1.07 8.32
C THR A 379 -25.43 -0.78 7.35
N LEU A 380 -24.75 -1.80 6.80
CA LEU A 380 -23.73 -1.59 5.78
C LEU A 380 -24.28 -0.73 4.63
N ALA A 381 -23.46 0.19 4.13
CA ALA A 381 -23.84 1.03 3.01
C ALA A 381 -24.27 0.17 1.81
N GLU A 382 -25.37 0.57 1.16
CA GLU A 382 -25.97 -0.23 0.08
C GLU A 382 -24.98 -0.51 -1.06
N GLY A 383 -24.12 0.47 -1.39
CA GLY A 383 -23.05 0.30 -2.38
C GLY A 383 -22.10 -0.85 -2.03
N VAL A 384 -21.56 -0.84 -0.81
CA VAL A 384 -20.66 -1.90 -0.30
C VAL A 384 -21.34 -3.26 -0.32
N ARG A 385 -22.58 -3.35 0.20
CA ARG A 385 -23.35 -4.59 0.22
C ARG A 385 -23.56 -5.15 -1.20
N ARG A 386 -23.87 -4.27 -2.16
CA ARG A 386 -24.08 -4.65 -3.56
C ARG A 386 -22.78 -5.13 -4.21
N GLU A 387 -21.67 -4.43 -3.98
CA GLU A 387 -20.36 -4.78 -4.51
C GLU A 387 -19.88 -6.15 -4.01
N LEU A 388 -19.99 -6.41 -2.70
CA LEU A 388 -19.66 -7.70 -2.10
C LEU A 388 -20.54 -8.83 -2.63
N ALA A 389 -21.85 -8.60 -2.79
CA ALA A 389 -22.77 -9.60 -3.33
C ALA A 389 -22.49 -9.93 -4.81
N MET A 390 -22.12 -8.92 -5.62
CA MET A 390 -21.68 -9.14 -7.00
C MET A 390 -20.40 -9.97 -7.04
N TYR A 391 -19.43 -9.68 -6.19
CA TYR A 391 -18.20 -10.46 -6.10
C TYR A 391 -18.44 -11.91 -5.66
N GLU A 392 -19.33 -12.12 -4.68
CA GLU A 392 -19.73 -13.47 -4.28
C GLU A 392 -20.40 -14.23 -5.45
N THR A 393 -21.22 -13.54 -6.25
CA THR A 393 -21.82 -14.11 -7.46
C THR A 393 -20.75 -14.56 -8.46
N LEU A 394 -19.74 -13.72 -8.73
CA LEU A 394 -18.60 -14.08 -9.58
C LEU A 394 -17.85 -15.29 -9.02
N ARG A 395 -17.64 -15.37 -7.70
CA ARG A 395 -16.99 -16.51 -7.04
C ARG A 395 -17.77 -17.80 -7.23
N THR A 396 -19.09 -17.75 -7.08
CA THR A 396 -19.97 -18.90 -7.31
C THR A 396 -19.88 -19.36 -8.77
N LEU A 397 -19.94 -18.43 -9.74
CA LEU A 397 -19.74 -18.74 -11.15
C LEU A 397 -18.37 -19.40 -11.41
N ALA A 398 -17.28 -18.80 -10.91
CA ALA A 398 -15.93 -19.35 -11.08
C ALA A 398 -15.81 -20.77 -10.51
N SER A 399 -16.44 -21.03 -9.35
CA SER A 399 -16.41 -22.33 -8.68
C SER A 399 -17.19 -23.43 -9.42
N SER A 400 -18.20 -23.03 -10.20
CA SER A 400 -19.03 -23.93 -11.01
C SER A 400 -18.34 -24.44 -12.27
N SER A 401 -17.27 -23.74 -12.71
CA SER A 401 -16.50 -24.08 -13.90
C SER A 401 -15.69 -25.38 -13.71
N SER A 402 -15.64 -26.19 -14.75
CA SER A 402 -14.66 -27.29 -14.85
C SER A 402 -13.26 -26.80 -15.23
N VAL A 403 -13.18 -25.63 -15.87
CA VAL A 403 -11.93 -24.94 -16.24
C VAL A 403 -11.43 -24.13 -15.03
N ARG A 404 -10.12 -24.11 -14.81
CA ARG A 404 -9.46 -23.43 -13.67
C ARG A 404 -8.45 -22.39 -14.14
N ALA A 405 -7.79 -21.73 -13.21
CA ALA A 405 -6.68 -20.83 -13.50
C ALA A 405 -5.63 -21.53 -14.40
N PRO A 406 -5.03 -20.82 -15.37
CA PRO A 406 -5.15 -19.37 -15.63
C PRO A 406 -6.32 -18.99 -16.56
N PHE A 407 -7.18 -19.94 -16.96
CA PHE A 407 -8.24 -19.70 -17.95
C PHE A 407 -9.54 -19.21 -17.32
N VAL A 408 -9.82 -19.63 -16.08
CA VAL A 408 -10.93 -19.11 -15.26
C VAL A 408 -10.39 -18.71 -13.90
N GLU A 409 -10.39 -17.41 -13.63
CA GLU A 409 -9.94 -16.83 -12.36
C GLU A 409 -10.57 -15.46 -12.12
N ILE A 410 -10.67 -15.04 -10.86
CA ILE A 410 -11.12 -13.70 -10.52
C ILE A 410 -9.90 -12.83 -10.27
N SER A 411 -9.83 -11.71 -10.98
CA SER A 411 -8.80 -10.69 -10.80
C SER A 411 -9.42 -9.31 -10.93
N GLU A 412 -9.10 -8.40 -10.01
CA GLU A 412 -9.64 -7.03 -9.99
C GLU A 412 -11.18 -6.96 -10.09
N GLN A 413 -11.89 -7.83 -9.35
CA GLN A 413 -13.35 -7.97 -9.37
C GLN A 413 -13.94 -8.35 -10.74
N LYS A 414 -13.11 -8.87 -11.66
CA LYS A 414 -13.54 -9.44 -12.95
C LYS A 414 -13.29 -10.93 -12.96
N LEU A 415 -14.27 -11.68 -13.43
CA LEU A 415 -14.14 -13.10 -13.69
C LEU A 415 -13.59 -13.30 -15.10
N LEU A 416 -12.29 -13.57 -15.23
CA LEU A 416 -11.71 -14.06 -16.47
C LEU A 416 -12.37 -15.40 -16.81
N ALA A 417 -12.83 -15.54 -18.05
CA ALA A 417 -13.43 -16.74 -18.60
C ALA A 417 -12.94 -16.89 -20.05
N HIS A 418 -11.76 -17.46 -20.21
CA HIS A 418 -11.17 -17.70 -21.53
C HIS A 418 -12.06 -18.65 -22.33
N ALA A 419 -12.37 -18.34 -23.59
CA ALA A 419 -13.20 -19.22 -24.41
C ALA A 419 -12.45 -20.52 -24.81
N PRO A 420 -13.12 -21.69 -24.85
CA PRO A 420 -14.48 -21.94 -24.43
C PRO A 420 -14.57 -22.13 -22.90
N THR A 421 -15.56 -21.51 -22.27
CA THR A 421 -15.85 -21.71 -20.84
C THR A 421 -17.37 -21.72 -20.64
N SER A 422 -17.86 -22.60 -19.77
CA SER A 422 -19.25 -22.66 -19.32
C SER A 422 -19.29 -22.68 -17.80
N MET A 423 -20.12 -21.82 -17.23
CA MET A 423 -20.30 -21.61 -15.79
C MET A 423 -21.79 -21.47 -15.49
N PHE A 424 -22.21 -21.75 -14.27
CA PHE A 424 -23.60 -21.63 -13.89
C PHE A 424 -23.81 -21.06 -12.49
N LEU A 425 -24.98 -20.47 -12.30
CA LEU A 425 -25.49 -19.97 -11.04
C LEU A 425 -26.89 -20.56 -10.82
N ASP A 426 -27.06 -21.29 -9.72
CA ASP A 426 -28.37 -21.69 -9.24
C ASP A 426 -29.00 -20.52 -8.47
N VAL A 427 -30.21 -20.12 -8.86
CA VAL A 427 -30.89 -18.92 -8.33
C VAL A 427 -32.16 -19.27 -7.56
N ALA A 428 -32.40 -18.54 -6.47
CA ALA A 428 -33.63 -18.66 -5.68
C ALA A 428 -34.87 -18.03 -6.36
N SER A 429 -34.65 -17.06 -7.24
CA SER A 429 -35.55 -16.55 -8.29
C SER A 429 -34.74 -15.54 -9.09
N ALA A 430 -35.15 -15.23 -10.32
CA ALA A 430 -34.58 -14.12 -11.07
C ALA A 430 -35.64 -13.50 -11.99
N GLN A 431 -36.04 -12.26 -11.72
CA GLN A 431 -36.83 -11.46 -12.64
C GLN A 431 -35.95 -10.84 -13.72
N ARG A 432 -34.78 -10.33 -13.33
CA ARG A 432 -33.83 -9.67 -14.24
C ARG A 432 -32.40 -10.04 -13.90
N VAL A 433 -31.56 -10.14 -14.93
CA VAL A 433 -30.11 -10.32 -14.78
C VAL A 433 -29.41 -9.16 -15.46
N ASP A 434 -28.67 -8.38 -14.68
CA ASP A 434 -27.81 -7.30 -15.18
C ASP A 434 -26.37 -7.80 -15.20
N VAL A 435 -25.70 -7.67 -16.35
CA VAL A 435 -24.35 -8.24 -16.56
C VAL A 435 -23.50 -7.29 -17.36
N GLU A 436 -22.23 -7.18 -16.96
CA GLU A 436 -21.19 -6.57 -17.77
C GLU A 436 -20.18 -7.63 -18.25
N PHE A 437 -19.67 -7.43 -19.46
CA PHE A 437 -18.77 -8.38 -20.10
C PHE A 437 -17.87 -7.68 -21.11
N GLY A 438 -16.78 -8.34 -21.50
CA GLY A 438 -15.88 -7.80 -22.51
C GLY A 438 -14.68 -8.69 -22.76
N ILE A 439 -13.78 -8.20 -23.62
CA ILE A 439 -12.49 -8.85 -23.90
C ILE A 439 -11.38 -7.93 -23.39
N ARG A 440 -10.35 -8.49 -22.73
CA ARG A 440 -9.21 -7.70 -22.25
C ARG A 440 -8.55 -6.96 -23.41
N ASP A 441 -8.20 -5.70 -23.19
CA ASP A 441 -7.58 -4.85 -24.22
C ASP A 441 -6.33 -5.47 -24.85
N VAL A 442 -5.49 -6.11 -24.05
CA VAL A 442 -4.28 -6.83 -24.51
C VAL A 442 -4.53 -8.02 -25.43
N ALA A 443 -5.79 -8.45 -25.62
CA ALA A 443 -6.14 -9.53 -26.56
C ALA A 443 -6.17 -9.07 -28.04
N TRP A 444 -6.35 -7.78 -28.25
CA TRP A 444 -6.40 -7.14 -29.58
C TRP A 444 -5.42 -5.97 -29.70
N GLN A 445 -4.77 -5.58 -28.60
CA GLN A 445 -3.67 -4.61 -28.57
C GLN A 445 -2.31 -5.34 -28.53
N ALA A 446 -1.29 -4.70 -29.12
CA ALA A 446 0.07 -5.23 -29.28
C ALA A 446 0.19 -6.35 -30.34
N ASN A 447 0.85 -7.47 -30.00
CA ASN A 447 1.16 -8.57 -30.93
C ASN A 447 0.14 -9.72 -30.88
N THR A 448 -1.06 -9.45 -30.36
CA THR A 448 -2.17 -10.40 -30.23
C THR A 448 -3.30 -9.99 -31.18
N ALA A 449 -4.12 -10.95 -31.60
CA ALA A 449 -5.22 -10.69 -32.51
C ALA A 449 -6.33 -11.74 -32.30
N THR A 450 -7.12 -11.58 -31.23
CA THR A 450 -8.38 -12.33 -31.09
C THR A 450 -9.26 -12.13 -32.32
N ASP A 451 -9.91 -13.20 -32.78
CA ASP A 451 -10.92 -13.14 -33.84
C ASP A 451 -12.34 -12.88 -33.32
N GLY A 452 -12.48 -12.86 -31.99
CA GLY A 452 -13.66 -12.48 -31.25
C GLY A 452 -14.19 -13.58 -30.35
N VAL A 453 -15.04 -13.20 -29.39
CA VAL A 453 -15.66 -14.11 -28.43
C VAL A 453 -17.18 -13.94 -28.46
N CYS A 454 -17.91 -15.05 -28.47
CA CYS A 454 -19.37 -15.06 -28.32
C CYS A 454 -19.74 -15.29 -26.86
N PHE A 455 -20.47 -14.33 -26.28
CA PHE A 455 -21.01 -14.40 -24.93
C PHE A 455 -22.46 -14.88 -25.02
N ARG A 456 -22.83 -15.88 -24.22
CA ARG A 456 -24.19 -16.43 -24.17
C ARG A 456 -24.66 -16.56 -22.72
N ILE A 457 -25.93 -16.23 -22.50
CA ILE A 457 -26.63 -16.52 -21.24
C ILE A 457 -27.84 -17.39 -21.58
N SER A 458 -27.90 -18.55 -20.95
CA SER A 458 -29.01 -19.50 -21.06
C SER A 458 -29.69 -19.70 -19.72
N MET A 459 -30.97 -20.03 -19.73
CA MET A 459 -31.83 -20.11 -18.56
C MET A 459 -32.57 -21.43 -18.54
N ALA A 460 -32.61 -22.09 -17.39
CA ALA A 460 -33.37 -23.32 -17.20
C ALA A 460 -34.20 -23.20 -15.91
N ALA A 461 -35.51 -23.43 -16.00
CA ALA A 461 -36.33 -23.70 -14.82
C ALA A 461 -35.91 -25.07 -14.21
N PRO A 462 -36.24 -25.37 -12.93
CA PRO A 462 -35.81 -26.60 -12.25
C PRO A 462 -36.02 -27.89 -13.07
N ASP A 463 -37.16 -27.98 -13.76
CA ASP A 463 -37.56 -29.13 -14.60
C ASP A 463 -37.63 -28.77 -16.10
N GLY A 464 -37.09 -27.61 -16.47
CA GLY A 464 -37.18 -27.06 -17.83
C GLY A 464 -35.96 -27.41 -18.68
N ALA A 465 -36.15 -27.41 -20.00
CA ALA A 465 -35.02 -27.39 -20.93
C ALA A 465 -34.29 -26.04 -20.82
N SER A 466 -32.96 -26.06 -21.01
CA SER A 466 -32.18 -24.83 -21.12
C SER A 466 -32.56 -24.05 -22.38
N VAL A 467 -32.92 -22.78 -22.23
CA VAL A 467 -33.30 -21.87 -23.30
C VAL A 467 -32.27 -20.75 -23.39
N LYS A 468 -31.77 -20.48 -24.60
CA LYS A 468 -30.88 -19.35 -24.86
C LYS A 468 -31.66 -18.04 -24.70
N ALA A 469 -31.34 -17.29 -23.64
CA ALA A 469 -31.99 -16.02 -23.35
C ALA A 469 -31.36 -14.87 -24.13
N TRP A 470 -30.03 -14.91 -24.26
CA TRP A 470 -29.27 -13.83 -24.88
C TRP A 470 -27.94 -14.33 -25.44
N GLU A 471 -27.48 -13.70 -26.52
CA GLU A 471 -26.17 -13.94 -27.12
C GLU A 471 -25.65 -12.67 -27.82
N ARG A 472 -24.35 -12.38 -27.65
CA ARG A 472 -23.64 -11.34 -28.41
C ARG A 472 -22.19 -11.73 -28.63
N CYS A 473 -21.71 -11.57 -29.85
CA CYS A 473 -20.29 -11.78 -30.19
C CYS A 473 -19.57 -10.45 -30.35
N LEU A 474 -18.40 -10.33 -29.71
CA LEU A 474 -17.54 -9.14 -29.76
C LEU A 474 -16.34 -9.39 -30.67
N ARG A 475 -16.03 -8.46 -31.57
CA ARG A 475 -14.88 -8.51 -32.50
C ARG A 475 -14.04 -7.22 -32.41
N PRO A 476 -13.30 -6.99 -31.32
CA PRO A 476 -12.64 -5.70 -31.05
C PRO A 476 -11.56 -5.31 -32.07
N THR A 477 -10.98 -6.30 -32.78
CA THR A 477 -10.02 -6.08 -33.86
C THR A 477 -10.65 -5.38 -35.06
N THR A 478 -11.88 -5.74 -35.44
CA THR A 478 -12.56 -5.24 -36.64
C THR A 478 -13.72 -4.27 -36.34
N ALA A 479 -14.24 -4.24 -35.11
CA ALA A 479 -15.33 -3.38 -34.68
C ALA A 479 -14.94 -2.55 -33.45
N LEU A 480 -14.81 -1.24 -33.63
CA LEU A 480 -14.46 -0.31 -32.55
C LEU A 480 -15.48 -0.32 -31.39
N ALA A 481 -16.76 -0.53 -31.70
CA ALA A 481 -17.84 -0.56 -30.71
C ALA A 481 -17.81 -1.78 -29.78
N ASP A 482 -17.06 -2.82 -30.15
CA ASP A 482 -16.89 -4.05 -29.34
C ASP A 482 -15.70 -3.97 -28.37
N ARG A 483 -15.04 -2.81 -28.30
CA ARG A 483 -13.95 -2.53 -27.35
C ARG A 483 -14.50 -1.99 -26.04
N GLY A 484 -13.77 -2.23 -24.96
CA GLY A 484 -14.19 -1.81 -23.62
C GLY A 484 -15.35 -2.64 -23.06
N VAL A 485 -15.82 -2.25 -21.88
CA VAL A 485 -16.89 -2.94 -21.16
C VAL A 485 -18.21 -2.78 -21.91
N GLN A 486 -18.91 -3.91 -22.08
CA GLN A 486 -20.27 -3.98 -22.62
C GLN A 486 -21.23 -4.33 -21.47
N SER A 487 -22.50 -3.93 -21.60
CA SER A 487 -23.53 -4.25 -20.61
C SER A 487 -24.80 -4.78 -21.27
N VAL A 488 -25.54 -5.60 -20.53
CA VAL A 488 -26.85 -6.11 -20.92
C VAL A 488 -27.73 -6.32 -19.68
N SER A 489 -29.03 -6.04 -19.84
CA SER A 489 -30.08 -6.42 -18.90
C SER A 489 -31.00 -7.43 -19.59
N ILE A 490 -31.20 -8.60 -18.97
CA ILE A 490 -31.98 -9.71 -19.53
C ILE A 490 -33.17 -9.96 -18.60
N ASP A 491 -34.37 -9.95 -19.17
CA ASP A 491 -35.57 -10.41 -18.47
C ASP A 491 -35.51 -11.95 -18.37
N ALA A 492 -35.48 -12.46 -17.15
CA ALA A 492 -35.27 -13.87 -16.88
C ALA A 492 -36.55 -14.62 -16.52
N GLU A 493 -37.44 -13.98 -15.74
CA GLU A 493 -38.68 -14.57 -15.22
C GLU A 493 -38.51 -16.02 -14.69
N LEU A 494 -37.37 -16.31 -14.05
CA LEU A 494 -37.00 -17.63 -13.55
C LEU A 494 -37.60 -17.88 -12.16
N PRO A 495 -38.32 -19.00 -11.96
CA PRO A 495 -38.82 -19.41 -10.66
C PRO A 495 -37.70 -19.93 -9.76
N ALA A 496 -38.05 -20.19 -8.50
CA ALA A 496 -37.12 -20.72 -7.53
C ALA A 496 -36.51 -22.06 -7.91
N GLY A 497 -35.18 -22.17 -7.75
CA GLY A 497 -34.40 -23.33 -8.17
C GLY A 497 -34.03 -23.32 -9.65
N GLY A 498 -34.27 -22.21 -10.36
CA GLY A 498 -33.80 -22.02 -11.73
C GLY A 498 -32.27 -21.92 -11.81
N ARG A 499 -31.73 -22.08 -13.02
CA ARG A 499 -30.30 -21.99 -13.32
C ARG A 499 -30.04 -21.00 -14.44
N LEU A 500 -29.04 -20.15 -14.23
CA LEU A 500 -28.43 -19.31 -15.25
C LEU A 500 -27.10 -19.94 -15.68
N THR A 501 -26.89 -20.12 -16.97
CA THR A 501 -25.63 -20.61 -17.54
C THR A 501 -24.98 -19.49 -18.36
N PHE A 502 -23.72 -19.18 -18.02
CA PHE A 502 -22.88 -18.16 -18.66
C PHE A 502 -21.81 -18.86 -19.49
N GLU A 503 -21.79 -18.58 -20.79
CA GLU A 503 -20.86 -19.22 -21.72
C GLU A 503 -20.08 -18.19 -22.52
N THR A 504 -18.79 -18.45 -22.68
CA THR A 504 -17.92 -17.76 -23.64
C THR A 504 -17.47 -18.78 -24.66
N ASP A 505 -17.85 -18.62 -25.91
CA ASP A 505 -17.50 -19.48 -27.04
C ASP A 505 -16.50 -18.78 -27.96
N CYS A 506 -15.59 -19.56 -28.54
CA CYS A 506 -14.59 -19.04 -29.48
C CYS A 506 -15.29 -18.53 -30.75
N GLY A 507 -14.77 -17.46 -31.35
CA GLY A 507 -15.26 -16.96 -32.63
C GLY A 507 -14.98 -17.96 -33.75
N GLY A 508 -13.76 -17.93 -34.28
CA GLY A 508 -13.27 -18.93 -35.25
C GLY A 508 -12.22 -19.85 -34.64
N ASN A 509 -11.34 -19.29 -33.82
CA ASN A 509 -10.33 -19.99 -33.04
C ASN A 509 -10.26 -19.38 -31.63
N CYS A 510 -9.69 -20.10 -30.67
CA CYS A 510 -9.71 -19.69 -29.27
C CYS A 510 -8.48 -18.85 -28.84
N SER A 511 -7.65 -18.39 -29.78
CA SER A 511 -6.38 -17.75 -29.41
C SER A 511 -6.62 -16.32 -28.94
N TRP A 512 -6.05 -15.99 -27.77
CA TRP A 512 -6.20 -14.67 -27.13
C TRP A 512 -7.64 -14.30 -26.79
N ASP A 513 -8.53 -15.29 -26.64
CA ASP A 513 -9.94 -15.10 -26.26
C ASP A 513 -10.09 -14.84 -24.76
N TRP A 514 -9.37 -13.83 -24.27
CA TRP A 514 -9.30 -13.40 -22.88
C TRP A 514 -10.55 -12.59 -22.50
N ALA A 515 -11.70 -13.26 -22.60
CA ALA A 515 -13.01 -12.74 -22.22
C ALA A 515 -13.18 -12.69 -20.70
N TYR A 516 -14.04 -11.78 -20.24
CA TYR A 516 -14.39 -11.65 -18.83
C TYR A 516 -15.86 -11.30 -18.64
N TRP A 517 -16.37 -11.67 -17.46
CA TRP A 517 -17.64 -11.25 -16.90
C TRP A 517 -17.40 -10.40 -15.64
N GLN A 518 -18.18 -9.36 -15.42
CA GLN A 518 -18.12 -8.53 -14.21
C GLN A 518 -19.51 -7.98 -13.87
N ASN A 519 -19.68 -7.43 -12.66
CA ASN A 519 -20.92 -6.78 -12.22
C ASN A 519 -22.20 -7.62 -12.47
N VAL A 520 -22.13 -8.94 -12.26
CA VAL A 520 -23.27 -9.85 -12.41
C VAL A 520 -24.22 -9.64 -11.23
N ALA A 521 -25.40 -9.08 -11.50
CA ALA A 521 -26.46 -8.87 -10.50
C ALA A 521 -27.74 -9.60 -10.90
N VAL A 522 -28.21 -10.47 -10.01
CA VAL A 522 -29.50 -11.16 -10.14
C VAL A 522 -30.53 -10.41 -9.31
N VAL A 523 -31.55 -9.87 -9.99
CA VAL A 523 -32.68 -9.18 -9.37
C VAL A 523 -33.81 -10.20 -9.19
N PRO A 524 -34.21 -10.54 -7.94
CA PRO A 524 -35.17 -11.60 -7.65
C PRO A 524 -36.62 -11.28 -8.02
#